data_AF-A0A0U3HWL6-F1
#
_entry.id   AF-A0A0U3HWL6-F1
#
_cell.length_a   1.000
_cell.length_b   1.000
_cell.length_c   1.000
_cell.angle_alpha   90.00
_cell.angle_beta   90.00
_cell.angle_gamma   90.00
#
_symmetry.space_group_name_H-M   'P 1'
#
loop_
_entity.id
_entity.type
_entity.pdbx_description
1 polymer ?
#
loop_
_entity_poly.entity_id
_entity_poly.type
_entity_poly.pdbx_seq_one_letter_code
_entity_poly.pdbx_strand_id
1 'polypeptide(L)'
;MISMSVETAVLLRMVGYLIFLVLPMIMLFIKGFSRKPLPILTKYVLSVVLMYLVIVVPLYNLNSQLDLIVVQLDRDRNGSISLVEESTWTEEEIKARKMRVADGGRNVVGYLLTPYLAAAYSAVVFLFSYLCIWFFRKIKVRFYV
;
A
#
# COMPACT_ATOMS: atom_id res chain seq x y z
N MET A 1 -9.64 12.88 -18.54
CA MET A 1 -8.81 12.14 -17.56
C MET A 1 -7.74 13.09 -17.08
N ILE A 2 -7.65 13.35 -15.77
CA ILE A 2 -6.53 14.12 -15.21
C ILE A 2 -5.34 13.17 -15.23
N SER A 3 -4.42 13.35 -16.18
CA SER A 3 -3.18 12.59 -16.25
C SER A 3 -2.27 13.05 -15.11
N MET A 4 -2.32 12.35 -13.98
CA MET A 4 -1.34 12.51 -12.92
C MET A 4 0.05 12.17 -13.48
N SER A 5 1.09 12.95 -13.13
CA SER A 5 2.45 12.61 -13.53
C SER A 5 2.96 11.38 -12.78
N VAL A 6 3.90 10.63 -13.38
CA VAL A 6 4.54 9.45 -12.77
C VAL A 6 5.15 9.80 -11.42
N GLU A 7 5.75 10.99 -11.30
CA GLU A 7 6.33 11.49 -10.04
C GLU A 7 5.27 11.63 -8.95
N THR A 8 4.09 12.14 -9.31
CA THR A 8 2.97 12.27 -8.38
C THR A 8 2.48 10.89 -7.94
N ALA A 9 2.48 9.89 -8.83
CA ALA A 9 2.08 8.52 -8.50
C ALA A 9 3.08 7.83 -7.57
N VAL A 10 4.38 8.05 -7.78
CA VAL A 10 5.43 7.57 -6.87
C VAL A 10 5.30 8.24 -5.50
N LEU A 11 5.06 9.55 -5.45
CA LEU A 11 4.86 10.28 -4.19
C LEU A 11 3.61 9.78 -3.45
N LEU A 12 2.51 9.56 -4.16
CA LEU A 12 1.28 9.01 -3.59
C LEU A 12 1.52 7.62 -2.97
N ARG A 13 2.33 6.78 -3.63
CA ARG A 13 2.75 5.48 -3.10
C ARG A 13 3.58 5.62 -1.81
N MET A 14 4.53 6.56 -1.75
CA MET A 14 5.32 6.83 -0.53
C MET A 14 4.45 7.30 0.63
N VAL A 15 3.53 8.24 0.38
CA VAL A 15 2.57 8.72 1.38
C VAL A 15 1.65 7.58 1.84
N GLY A 16 1.23 6.70 0.92
CA GLY A 16 0.47 5.49 1.24
C GLY A 16 1.18 4.59 2.24
N TYR A 17 2.50 4.39 2.13
CA TYR A 17 3.27 3.60 3.09
C TYR A 17 3.31 4.22 4.49
N LEU A 18 3.32 5.55 4.61
CA LEU A 18 3.23 6.22 5.90
C LEU A 18 1.85 5.99 6.53
N ILE A 19 0.78 6.14 5.74
CA ILE A 19 -0.59 5.88 6.20
C ILE A 19 -0.75 4.41 6.62
N PHE A 20 -0.17 3.47 5.87
CA PHE A 20 -0.16 2.04 6.20
C PHE A 20 0.36 1.76 7.61
N LEU A 21 1.44 2.42 8.04
CA LEU A 21 2.01 2.22 9.38
C LEU A 21 1.12 2.78 10.50
N VAL A 22 0.47 3.92 10.28
CA VAL A 22 -0.28 4.62 11.33
C VAL A 22 -1.73 4.11 11.45
N LEU A 23 -2.26 3.47 10.40
CA LEU A 23 -3.66 3.08 10.31
C LEU A 23 -4.15 2.18 11.47
N PRO A 24 -3.43 1.10 11.85
CA PRO A 24 -3.87 0.23 12.93
C PRO A 24 -3.92 0.94 14.28
N MET A 25 -3.02 1.90 14.51
CA MET A 25 -2.99 2.71 15.73
C MET A 25 -4.23 3.59 15.83
N ILE A 26 -4.60 4.29 14.74
CA ILE A 26 -5.79 5.16 14.71
C ILE A 26 -7.07 4.36 14.97
N MET A 27 -7.18 3.16 14.39
CA MET A 27 -8.36 2.29 14.52
C MET A 27 -8.69 1.90 15.97
N LEU A 28 -7.68 1.85 16.86
CA LEU A 28 -7.89 1.58 18.28
C LEU A 28 -8.69 2.69 18.97
N PHE A 29 -8.50 3.95 18.56
CA PHE A 29 -9.10 5.13 19.18
C PHE A 29 -10.52 5.44 18.71
N ILE A 30 -10.99 4.84 17.62
CA ILE A 30 -12.35 5.06 17.10
C ILE A 30 -13.36 4.48 18.11
N LYS A 31 -14.03 5.37 18.85
CA LYS A 31 -15.16 5.05 19.75
C LYS A 31 -16.45 5.13 18.96
N GLY A 32 -17.23 4.04 18.91
CA GLY A 32 -18.55 4.04 18.27
C GLY A 32 -19.02 2.68 17.75
N PHE A 33 -18.11 1.75 17.47
CA PHE A 33 -18.45 0.46 16.84
C PHE A 33 -18.75 -0.70 17.80
N SER A 34 -18.98 -0.45 19.10
CA SER A 34 -18.75 -1.49 20.12
C SER A 34 -19.74 -1.49 21.29
N ARG A 35 -20.74 -2.40 21.25
CA ARG A 35 -21.52 -2.83 22.44
C ARG A 35 -21.42 -4.35 22.75
N LYS A 36 -20.70 -5.16 21.97
CA LYS A 36 -20.60 -6.63 22.09
C LYS A 36 -19.19 -7.10 21.72
N PRO A 37 -18.67 -8.29 22.12
CA PRO A 37 -17.28 -8.79 21.95
C PRO A 37 -16.78 -9.02 20.50
N LEU A 38 -17.61 -8.74 19.51
CA LEU A 38 -17.23 -8.66 18.10
C LEU A 38 -16.46 -7.40 17.64
N PRO A 39 -16.21 -6.32 18.43
CA PRO A 39 -15.84 -5.04 17.85
C PRO A 39 -14.33 -4.93 17.58
N ILE A 40 -13.53 -5.79 18.23
CA ILE A 40 -12.08 -5.85 18.10
C ILE A 40 -11.76 -6.60 16.81
N LEU A 41 -12.46 -7.71 16.54
CA LEU A 41 -12.34 -8.45 15.29
C LEU A 41 -12.78 -7.59 14.09
N THR A 42 -13.89 -6.87 14.19
CA THR A 42 -14.33 -5.97 13.10
C THR A 42 -13.35 -4.82 12.87
N LYS A 43 -12.80 -4.21 13.94
CA LYS A 43 -11.74 -3.20 13.83
C LYS A 43 -10.47 -3.75 13.19
N TYR A 44 -10.08 -4.98 13.56
CA TYR A 44 -8.94 -5.66 12.96
C TYR A 44 -9.16 -5.90 11.46
N VAL A 45 -10.27 -6.53 11.08
CA VAL A 45 -10.60 -6.81 9.67
C VAL A 45 -10.67 -5.51 8.87
N LEU A 46 -11.34 -4.48 9.39
CA LEU A 46 -11.43 -3.17 8.74
C LEU A 46 -10.04 -2.52 8.58
N SER A 47 -9.17 -2.62 9.59
CA SER A 47 -7.79 -2.15 9.51
C SER A 47 -7.02 -2.85 8.39
N VAL A 48 -7.09 -4.18 8.32
CA VAL A 48 -6.42 -4.97 7.27
C VAL A 48 -6.92 -4.58 5.88
N VAL A 49 -8.23 -4.47 5.69
CA VAL A 49 -8.83 -4.08 4.41
C VAL A 49 -8.37 -2.70 3.97
N LEU A 50 -8.41 -1.71 4.87
CA LEU A 50 -7.99 -0.35 4.53
C LEU A 50 -6.49 -0.25 4.29
N MET A 51 -5.66 -0.94 5.07
CA MET A 51 -4.21 -1.01 4.83
C MET A 51 -3.91 -1.62 3.46
N TYR A 52 -4.61 -2.68 3.08
CA TYR A 52 -4.49 -3.28 1.76
C TYR A 52 -4.86 -2.28 0.66
N LEU A 53 -5.99 -1.58 0.78
CA LEU A 53 -6.43 -0.58 -0.19
C LEU A 53 -5.44 0.59 -0.33
N VAL A 54 -4.88 1.07 0.78
CA VAL A 54 -3.90 2.17 0.80
C VAL A 54 -2.63 1.84 0.00
N ILE A 55 -2.25 0.57 -0.11
CA ILE A 55 -1.11 0.15 -0.92
C ILE A 55 -1.53 -0.19 -2.35
N VAL A 56 -2.63 -0.95 -2.52
CA VAL A 56 -3.04 -1.47 -3.83
C VAL A 56 -3.51 -0.38 -4.78
N VAL A 57 -4.24 0.62 -4.29
CA VAL A 57 -4.78 1.69 -5.14
C VAL A 57 -3.65 2.53 -5.77
N PRO A 58 -2.66 3.05 -5.03
CA PRO A 58 -1.53 3.76 -5.63
C PRO A 58 -0.71 2.88 -6.58
N LEU A 59 -0.53 1.60 -6.24
CA LEU A 59 0.25 0.67 -7.06
C LEU A 59 -0.44 0.39 -8.41
N TYR A 60 -1.76 0.21 -8.38
CA TYR A 60 -2.58 0.04 -9.59
C TYR A 60 -2.53 1.29 -10.47
N ASN A 61 -2.64 2.47 -9.85
CA ASN A 61 -2.57 3.74 -10.57
C ASN A 61 -1.19 3.94 -11.24
N LEU A 62 -0.10 3.64 -10.54
CA LEU A 62 1.26 3.72 -11.11
C LEU A 62 1.44 2.74 -12.28
N ASN A 63 0.98 1.49 -12.14
CA ASN A 63 1.02 0.51 -13.22
C ASN A 63 0.23 0.99 -14.44
N SER A 64 -0.98 1.51 -14.25
CA SER A 64 -1.80 2.04 -15.35
C SER A 64 -1.11 3.18 -16.08
N GLN A 65 -0.38 4.06 -15.38
CA GLN A 65 0.37 5.16 -16.02
C GLN A 65 1.58 4.66 -16.80
N LEU A 66 2.34 3.72 -16.23
CA LEU A 66 3.47 3.09 -16.91
C LEU A 66 3.02 2.31 -18.15
N ASP A 67 1.85 1.66 -18.08
CA ASP A 67 1.25 0.96 -19.20
C ASP A 67 0.89 1.94 -20.33
N LEU A 68 0.27 3.08 -20.02
CA LEU A 68 -0.05 4.12 -20.99
C LEU A 68 1.20 4.66 -21.69
N ILE A 69 2.27 4.94 -20.94
CA ILE A 69 3.54 5.44 -21.52
C ILE A 69 4.12 4.39 -22.46
N VAL A 70 4.19 3.13 -22.04
CA VAL A 70 4.81 2.09 -22.87
C VAL A 70 3.98 1.74 -24.11
N VAL A 71 2.65 1.87 -24.05
CA VAL A 71 1.81 1.79 -25.27
C VAL A 71 2.12 2.94 -26.24
N GLN A 72 2.54 4.11 -25.75
CA GLN A 72 3.00 5.21 -26.61
C GLN A 72 4.41 4.98 -27.17
N LEU A 73 5.23 4.14 -26.51
CA LEU A 73 6.58 3.79 -26.98
C LEU A 73 6.59 2.78 -28.13
N ASP A 74 5.53 1.98 -28.25
CA ASP A 74 5.25 1.10 -29.38
C ASP A 74 4.64 1.94 -30.51
N ARG A 75 5.50 2.52 -31.36
CA ARG A 75 5.10 3.53 -32.35
C ARG A 75 4.39 2.89 -33.53
N ASP A 76 4.77 1.67 -33.88
CA ASP A 76 4.12 0.89 -34.94
C ASP A 76 2.92 0.05 -34.45
N ARG A 77 2.68 0.01 -33.13
CA ARG A 77 1.58 -0.69 -32.46
C ARG A 77 1.55 -2.19 -32.76
N ASN A 78 2.70 -2.77 -33.05
CA ASN A 78 2.79 -4.18 -33.38
C ASN A 78 2.80 -5.09 -32.13
N GLY A 79 2.79 -4.50 -30.93
CA GLY A 79 2.81 -5.19 -29.63
C GLY A 79 4.21 -5.56 -29.15
N SER A 80 5.25 -5.17 -29.86
CA SER A 80 6.65 -5.45 -29.56
C SER A 80 7.53 -4.22 -29.86
N ILE A 81 8.48 -3.96 -28.97
CA ILE A 81 9.39 -2.83 -29.14
C ILE A 81 10.59 -3.29 -29.96
N SER A 82 10.77 -2.71 -31.15
CA SER A 82 11.94 -2.97 -31.99
C SER A 82 13.18 -2.20 -31.51
N LEU A 83 14.38 -2.72 -31.84
CA LEU A 83 15.65 -2.03 -31.58
C LEU A 83 15.75 -0.68 -32.29
N VAL A 84 15.06 -0.53 -33.43
CA VAL A 84 15.01 0.70 -34.21
C VAL A 84 14.18 1.75 -33.47
N GLU A 85 13.04 1.39 -32.92
CA GLU A 85 12.24 2.31 -32.09
C GLU A 85 12.99 2.71 -30.82
N GLU A 86 13.61 1.75 -30.14
CA GLU A 86 14.41 2.01 -28.93
C GLU A 86 15.56 2.99 -29.18
N SER A 87 16.16 2.98 -30.37
CA SER A 87 17.22 3.93 -30.76
C SER A 87 16.73 5.38 -30.90
N THR A 88 15.42 5.58 -31.05
CA THR A 88 14.80 6.91 -31.25
C THR A 88 14.12 7.46 -30.00
N TRP A 89 14.34 6.80 -28.86
CA TRP A 89 13.76 7.21 -27.60
C TRP A 89 14.59 8.29 -26.91
N THR A 90 13.88 9.18 -26.25
CA THR A 90 14.42 10.16 -25.32
C THR A 90 14.82 9.48 -24.00
N GLU A 91 15.64 10.17 -23.20
CA GLU A 91 16.06 9.66 -21.89
C GLU A 91 14.88 9.41 -20.95
N GLU A 92 13.82 10.22 -21.04
CA GLU A 92 12.60 10.06 -20.23
C GLU A 92 11.84 8.78 -20.59
N GLU A 93 11.73 8.47 -21.88
CA GLU A 93 11.10 7.25 -22.41
C GLU A 93 11.87 5.98 -21.97
N ILE A 94 13.20 6.02 -22.04
CA ILE A 94 14.08 4.95 -21.56
C ILE A 94 13.91 4.75 -20.04
N LYS A 95 13.85 5.84 -19.28
CA LYS A 95 13.63 5.82 -17.83
C LYS A 95 12.27 5.19 -17.48
N ALA A 96 11.21 5.56 -18.19
CA ALA A 96 9.87 5.01 -17.98
C ALA A 96 9.81 3.50 -18.27
N ARG A 97 10.45 3.02 -19.35
CA ARG A 97 10.53 1.57 -19.63
C ARG A 97 11.27 0.81 -18.54
N LYS A 98 12.43 1.32 -18.09
CA LYS A 98 13.19 0.72 -16.99
C LYS A 98 12.36 0.65 -15.71
N MET A 99 11.59 1.71 -15.40
CA MET A 99 10.65 1.70 -14.28
C MET A 99 9.57 0.65 -14.47
N ARG A 100 8.92 0.52 -15.64
CA ARG A 100 7.88 -0.51 -15.87
C ARG A 100 8.42 -1.94 -15.67
N VAL A 101 9.61 -2.24 -16.17
CA VAL A 101 10.22 -3.58 -16.02
C VAL A 101 10.59 -3.86 -14.56
N ALA A 102 11.22 -2.90 -13.89
CA ALA A 102 11.64 -3.03 -12.50
C ALA A 102 10.44 -3.09 -11.53
N ASP A 103 9.44 -2.23 -11.74
CA ASP A 103 8.23 -2.19 -10.93
C ASP A 103 7.27 -3.33 -11.28
N GLY A 104 7.19 -3.82 -12.52
CA GLY A 104 6.33 -4.95 -12.89
C GLY A 104 6.60 -6.20 -12.03
N GLY A 105 7.87 -6.59 -11.90
CA GLY A 105 8.28 -7.71 -11.04
C GLY A 105 8.05 -7.44 -9.55
N ARG A 106 8.39 -6.23 -9.07
CA ARG A 106 8.21 -5.83 -7.67
C ARG A 106 6.74 -5.70 -7.29
N ASN A 107 5.89 -5.29 -8.22
CA ASN A 107 4.47 -5.08 -8.01
C ASN A 107 3.72 -6.41 -7.90
N VAL A 108 4.06 -7.40 -8.73
CA VAL A 108 3.49 -8.76 -8.59
C VAL A 108 3.80 -9.35 -7.21
N VAL A 109 5.06 -9.24 -6.78
CA VAL A 109 5.49 -9.66 -5.44
C VAL A 109 4.79 -8.84 -4.35
N GLY A 110 4.64 -7.53 -4.57
CA GLY A 110 3.92 -6.60 -3.70
C GLY A 110 2.46 -6.98 -3.54
N TYR A 111 1.71 -7.20 -4.62
CA TYR A 111 0.29 -7.58 -4.57
C TYR A 111 0.05 -8.89 -3.81
N LEU A 112 0.97 -9.85 -3.95
CA LEU A 112 0.87 -11.13 -3.26
C LEU A 112 1.19 -11.00 -1.76
N LEU A 113 2.24 -10.27 -1.39
CA LEU A 113 2.71 -10.17 0.01
C LEU A 113 1.96 -9.13 0.85
N THR A 114 1.47 -8.05 0.23
CA THR A 114 0.78 -6.95 0.90
C THR A 114 -0.37 -7.39 1.81
N PRO A 115 -1.30 -8.29 1.40
CA PRO A 115 -2.39 -8.71 2.28
C PRO A 115 -1.87 -9.45 3.53
N TYR A 116 -0.84 -10.29 3.39
CA TYR A 116 -0.22 -10.99 4.51
C TYR A 116 0.51 -10.02 5.44
N LEU A 117 1.23 -9.04 4.90
CA LEU A 117 1.90 -8.00 5.68
C LEU A 117 0.89 -7.12 6.42
N ALA A 118 -0.21 -6.72 5.78
CA ALA A 118 -1.28 -5.95 6.40
C ALA A 118 -1.92 -6.71 7.57
N ALA A 119 -2.20 -8.01 7.37
CA ALA A 119 -2.77 -8.89 8.38
C ALA A 119 -1.81 -9.11 9.56
N ALA A 120 -0.54 -9.43 9.30
CA ALA A 120 0.47 -9.67 10.31
C ALA A 120 0.78 -8.41 11.12
N TYR A 121 0.99 -7.27 10.43
CA TYR A 121 1.27 -6.00 11.10
C TYR A 121 0.10 -5.54 11.96
N SER A 122 -1.13 -5.62 11.45
CA SER A 122 -2.33 -5.32 12.24
C SER A 122 -2.41 -6.23 13.48
N ALA A 123 -2.08 -7.51 13.35
CA ALA A 123 -2.16 -8.44 14.47
C ALA A 123 -1.15 -8.08 15.57
N VAL A 124 0.09 -7.75 15.18
CA VAL A 124 1.13 -7.30 16.11
C VAL A 124 0.70 -6.04 16.86
N VAL A 125 0.20 -5.02 16.16
CA VAL A 125 -0.22 -3.76 16.79
C VAL A 125 -1.38 -3.97 17.76
N PHE A 126 -2.40 -4.74 17.38
CA PHE A 126 -3.54 -5.03 18.25
C PHE A 126 -3.13 -5.87 19.47
N LEU A 127 -2.24 -6.85 19.31
CA LEU A 127 -1.75 -7.69 20.40
C LEU A 127 -0.88 -6.89 21.37
N PHE A 128 0.02 -6.05 20.86
CA PHE A 128 0.83 -5.16 21.69
C PHE A 128 -0.05 -4.17 22.47
N SER A 129 -1.06 -3.61 21.82
CA SER A 129 -2.02 -2.70 22.46
C SER A 129 -2.80 -3.40 23.58
N TYR A 130 -3.22 -4.65 23.35
CA TYR A 130 -3.86 -5.46 24.38
C TYR A 130 -2.93 -5.71 25.58
N LEU A 131 -1.67 -6.09 25.32
CA LEU A 131 -0.66 -6.29 26.35
C LEU A 131 -0.41 -5.01 27.16
N CYS A 132 -0.31 -3.85 26.52
CA CYS A 132 -0.18 -2.57 27.20
C CYS A 132 -1.37 -2.31 28.13
N ILE A 133 -2.61 -2.45 27.64
CA ILE A 133 -3.81 -2.25 28.46
C ILE A 133 -3.83 -3.21 29.66
N TRP A 134 -3.48 -4.48 29.44
CA TRP A 134 -3.41 -5.48 30.49
C TRP A 134 -2.35 -5.13 31.55
N PHE A 135 -1.15 -4.76 31.13
CA PHE A 135 -0.05 -4.39 32.02
C PHE A 135 -0.37 -3.13 32.83
N PHE A 136 -0.90 -2.08 32.18
CA PHE A 136 -1.31 -0.86 32.87
C PHE A 136 -2.47 -1.09 33.85
N ARG A 137 -3.44 -1.95 33.52
CA ARG A 137 -4.49 -2.35 34.46
C ARG A 137 -3.91 -3.08 35.68
N LYS A 138 -2.98 -4.01 35.47
CA LYS A 138 -2.34 -4.76 36.57
C LYS A 138 -1.52 -3.85 37.49
N ILE A 139 -0.77 -2.91 36.93
CA ILE A 139 -0.04 -1.89 37.69
C ILE A 139 -1.02 -1.06 38.52
N LYS A 140 -2.10 -0.58 37.90
CA LYS A 140 -3.10 0.23 38.59
C LYS A 140 -3.80 -0.53 39.72
N VAL A 141 -3.98 -1.86 39.61
CA VAL A 141 -4.50 -2.66 40.73
C VAL A 141 -3.48 -2.80 41.87
N ARG A 142 -2.19 -2.89 41.54
CA ARG A 142 -1.11 -3.09 42.53
C ARG A 142 -0.77 -1.86 43.38
N PHE A 143 -1.10 -0.66 42.90
CA PHE A 143 -0.88 0.61 43.63
C PHE A 143 -2.07 1.03 44.51
N TYR A 144 -3.22 0.35 44.40
CA TYR A 144 -4.45 0.68 45.14
C TYR A 144 -4.87 -0.43 46.13
N VAL A 145 -3.98 -1.40 46.40
CA VAL A 145 -4.08 -2.40 47.48
C VAL A 145 -2.94 -2.14 48.44
#